data_AF-A0A8S2VC85-F1
#
_entry.id   AF-A0A8S2VC85-F1
#
_cell.length_a   1.000
_cell.length_b   1.000
_cell.length_c   1.000
_cell.angle_alpha   90.00
_cell.angle_beta   90.00
_cell.angle_gamma   90.00
#
_symmetry.space_group_name_H-M   'P 1'
#
loop_
_entity.id
_entity.type
_entity.pdbx_description
1 polymer ?
#
loop_
_entity_poly.entity_id
_entity_poly.type
_entity_poly.pdbx_seq_one_letter_code
_entity_poly.pdbx_strand_id
1 'polypeptide(L)' 'MNFQFREKERPDDFVSSLAGRMRDYPLVECLSGEYEMREFRPDLIKELLNEYLIP' A
#
# COMPACT_ATOMS: atom_id res chain seq x y z
N MET A 1 -2.08 9.28 4.17
CA MET A 1 -1.02 9.50 5.19
C MET A 1 0.30 9.70 4.46
N ASN A 2 1.11 10.69 4.86
CA ASN A 2 2.40 10.95 4.24
C ASN A 2 3.50 10.16 4.99
N PHE A 3 4.17 9.24 4.29
CA PHE A 3 5.18 8.35 4.89
C PHE A 3 6.32 9.11 5.57
N GLN A 4 6.73 10.25 4.99
CA GLN A 4 7.82 11.08 5.52
C GLN A 4 7.55 11.60 6.94
N PHE A 5 6.27 11.83 7.28
CA PHE A 5 5.86 12.40 8.57
C PHE A 5 5.07 11.39 9.40
N ARG A 6 5.25 10.09 9.14
CA ARG A 6 4.58 9.04 9.91
C ARG A 6 5.10 9.07 11.35
N GLU A 7 4.18 9.16 12.29
CA GLU A 7 4.50 9.06 13.71
C GLU A 7 4.93 7.65 14.08
N LYS A 8 5.67 7.53 15.18
CA LYS A 8 6.07 6.23 15.72
C LYS A 8 4.83 5.46 16.21
N GLU A 9 4.61 4.30 15.63
CA GLU A 9 3.57 3.37 16.08
C GLU A 9 3.91 2.70 17.41
N ARG A 10 2.87 2.14 18.04
CA ARG A 10 3.04 1.23 19.17
C ARG A 10 3.76 -0.04 18.68
N PRO A 11 4.69 -0.60 19.48
CA PRO A 11 5.51 -1.72 19.02
C PRO A 11 4.72 -2.97 18.61
N ASP A 12 3.65 -3.27 19.34
CA ASP A 12 2.76 -4.40 19.10
C ASP A 12 2.01 -4.27 17.77
N ASP A 13 1.41 -3.10 17.52
CA ASP A 13 0.72 -2.80 16.26
C ASP A 13 1.68 -2.81 15.08
N PHE A 14 2.88 -2.24 15.26
CA PHE A 14 3.89 -2.15 14.21
C PHE A 14 4.38 -3.53 13.78
N VAL A 15 4.72 -4.42 14.72
CA VAL A 15 5.20 -5.77 14.39
C VAL A 15 4.11 -6.59 13.71
N SER A 16 2.87 -6.54 14.22
CA SER A 16 1.74 -7.25 13.63
C SER A 16 1.49 -6.80 12.18
N SER A 17 1.44 -5.48 11.96
CA SER A 17 1.24 -4.90 10.63
C SER A 17 2.40 -5.19 9.68
N LEU A 18 3.64 -5.11 10.18
CA LEU A 18 4.84 -5.41 9.38
C LEU A 18 4.87 -6.87 8.93
N ALA A 19 4.47 -7.82 9.77
CA ALA A 19 4.39 -9.23 9.40
C ALA A 19 3.38 -9.47 8.26
N GLY A 20 2.28 -8.71 8.23
CA GLY A 20 1.36 -8.70 7.09
C GLY A 20 2.03 -8.20 5.82
N ARG A 21 2.65 -7.01 5.87
CA ARG A 21 3.33 -6.39 4.73
C ARG A 21 4.43 -7.26 4.12
N MET A 22 5.15 -8.04 4.93
CA MET A 22 6.19 -8.96 4.44
C MET A 22 5.66 -10.09 3.55
N ARG A 23 4.35 -10.36 3.56
CA ARG A 23 3.71 -11.28 2.61
C ARG A 23 3.44 -10.62 1.26
N ASP A 24 3.09 -9.34 1.29
CA ASP A 24 2.57 -8.62 0.13
C ASP A 24 3.66 -7.85 -0.62
N TYR A 25 4.74 -7.48 0.06
CA TYR A 25 5.84 -6.68 -0.48
C TYR A 25 7.20 -7.36 -0.35
N PRO A 26 8.14 -7.11 -1.28
CA PRO A 26 9.55 -7.43 -1.08
C PRO A 26 10.09 -6.79 0.20
N LEU A 27 11.07 -7.43 0.85
CA LEU A 27 11.60 -7.01 2.15
C LEU A 27 12.00 -5.52 2.20
N VAL A 28 12.60 -5.02 1.12
CA VAL A 28 13.07 -3.63 1.00
C VAL A 28 11.93 -2.60 0.90
N GLU A 29 10.73 -3.06 0.54
CA GLU A 29 9.53 -2.22 0.35
C GLU A 29 8.52 -2.39 1.49
N CYS A 30 8.74 -3.30 2.45
CA CYS A 30 7.80 -3.57 3.55
C CYS A 30 7.43 -2.36 4.41
N LEU A 31 8.21 -1.29 4.41
CA LEU A 31 7.92 -0.07 5.18
C LEU A 31 7.14 0.97 4.37
N SER A 32 7.43 1.09 3.07
CA SER A 32 6.92 2.16 2.20
C SER A 32 5.93 1.69 1.15
N GLY A 33 5.82 0.38 0.88
CA GLY A 33 5.03 -0.18 -0.23
C GLY A 33 3.53 0.12 -0.16
N GLU A 34 2.97 0.28 1.03
CA GLU A 34 1.57 0.71 1.21
C GLU A 34 1.36 2.22 1.01
N TYR A 35 2.43 3.02 1.00
CA TYR A 35 2.38 4.48 0.96
C TYR A 35 2.85 5.04 -0.39
N GLU A 36 3.79 4.38 -1.05
CA GLU A 36 4.40 4.85 -2.30
C GLU A 36 3.64 4.33 -3.53
N MET A 37 2.91 5.22 -4.18
CA MET A 37 2.42 4.99 -5.55
C MET A 37 3.45 5.57 -6.54
N ARG A 38 4.22 4.69 -7.18
CA ARG A 38 5.31 5.08 -8.09
C ARG A 38 4.86 5.27 -9.54
N GLU A 39 3.83 4.55 -9.95
CA GLU A 39 3.37 4.52 -11.35
C GLU A 39 1.90 4.91 -11.45
N PHE A 40 1.60 5.83 -12.37
CA PHE A 40 0.23 6.12 -12.74
C PHE A 40 -0.21 5.22 -13.89
N ARG A 41 -1.18 4.33 -13.62
CA ARG A 41 -1.72 3.35 -14.58
C ARG A 41 -3.19 3.67 -14.92
N PRO A 42 -3.46 4.62 -15.82
CA PRO A 42 -4.82 5.04 -16.17
C PRO A 42 -5.63 3.95 -16.88
N ASP A 43 -4.95 2.99 -17.49
CA ASP A 43 -5.53 1.80 -18.10
C ASP A 43 -6.28 0.95 -17.07
N LEU A 44 -5.62 0.59 -15.97
CA LEU A 44 -6.21 -0.21 -14.89
C LEU A 44 -7.40 0.51 -14.23
N ILE A 45 -7.33 1.83 -14.11
CA ILE A 45 -8.41 2.64 -13.55
C ILE A 45 -9.65 2.59 -14.47
N LYS A 46 -9.45 2.71 -15.78
CA LYS A 46 -10.55 2.65 -16.76
C LYS A 46 -11.16 1.26 -16.86
N GLU A 47 -10.34 0.21 -16.83
CA GLU A 47 -10.78 -1.19 -16.79
C GLU A 47 -11.66 -1.43 -15.57
N LEU A 48 -11.17 -1.09 -14.38
CA LEU A 48 -11.91 -1.22 -13.13
C LEU A 48 -13.26 -0.49 -13.19
N LEU A 49 -13.25 0.75 -13.68
CA LEU A 49 -14.47 1.55 -13.79
C LEU A 49 -15.46 0.92 -14.77
N ASN A 50 -15.03 0.53 -15.96
CA ASN A 50 -15.92 0.12 -17.03
C ASN A 50 -16.43 -1.32 -16.89
N GLU A 51 -15.61 -2.23 -16.40
CA GLU A 51 -15.93 -3.66 -16.38
C GLU A 51 -16.55 -4.14 -15.06
N TYR A 52 -16.24 -3.46 -13.95
CA TYR A 52 -16.58 -3.94 -12.61
C TYR A 52 -17.47 -3.01 -11.80
N LEU A 53 -17.61 -1.73 -12.19
CA LEU A 53 -18.30 -0.72 -11.39
C LEU A 53 -19.50 -0.07 -12.10
N ILE A 54 -19.75 -0.39 -13.36
CA ILE A 54 -20.97 0.02 -14.08
C ILE A 54 -21.97 -1.16 -14.04
N PRO A 55 -23.23 -0.94 -13.64
CA PRO A 55 -24.26 -1.99 -13.54
C PRO A 55 -24.65 -2.60 -14.89
#